data_AF-A0A1T4JIR3-F1
#
_entry.id   AF-A0A1T4JIR3-F1
#
_cell.length_a   1.000
_cell.length_b   1.000
_cell.length_c   1.000
_cell.angle_alpha   90.00
_cell.angle_beta   90.00
_cell.angle_gamma   90.00
#
_symmetry.space_group_name_H-M   'P 1'
#
loop_
_entity.id
_entity.type
_entity.pdbx_description
1 polymer ?
#
loop_
_entity_poly.entity_id
_entity_poly.type
_entity_poly.pdbx_seq_one_letter_code
_entity_poly.pdbx_strand_id
1 'polypeptide(L)'
;MIVEFSVYDTNSYTIEHLLDSKENAELIEQFEVGKNVKGLENYLKYVSSDDEENNFSRTYLVKDKTTKEIASYFSIRTGLITMQVQDVHQNKSSSFSYM
;
A
#
# COMPACT_ATOMS: atom_id res chain seq x y z
N MET A 1 -3.96 1.16 20.60
CA MET A 1 -2.82 2.06 20.81
C MET A 1 -1.78 1.72 19.75
N ILE A 2 -1.77 2.47 18.64
CA ILE A 2 -0.72 2.32 17.63
C ILE A 2 0.46 3.13 18.16
N VAL A 3 1.58 2.47 18.39
CA VAL A 3 2.82 3.13 18.81
C VAL A 3 3.33 3.88 17.58
N GLU A 4 3.30 5.22 17.62
CA GLU A 4 3.98 6.05 16.62
C GLU A 4 5.49 5.87 16.79
N PHE A 5 6.07 4.96 16.01
CA PHE A 5 7.51 4.90 15.85
C PHE A 5 7.92 5.98 14.84
N SER A 6 8.56 7.03 15.33
CA SER A 6 9.15 8.13 14.56
C SER A 6 10.49 7.76 13.91
N VAL A 7 10.67 6.51 13.50
CA VAL A 7 11.96 6.01 12.99
C VAL A 7 11.77 5.35 11.63
N TYR A 8 11.67 6.19 10.60
CA TYR A 8 11.85 5.76 9.22
C TYR A 8 12.85 6.65 8.47
N ASP A 9 13.06 7.87 8.95
CA ASP A 9 14.01 8.79 8.38
C ASP A 9 15.43 8.52 8.88
N THR A 10 16.39 8.59 7.96
CA THR A 10 17.82 8.62 8.28
C THR A 10 18.37 10.02 8.05
N ASN A 11 19.66 10.25 8.28
CA ASN A 11 20.28 11.54 7.93
C ASN A 11 20.19 11.86 6.43
N SER A 12 20.13 10.83 5.58
CA SER A 12 20.20 10.98 4.12
C SER A 12 18.88 10.71 3.41
N TYR A 13 17.96 9.97 4.02
CA TYR A 13 16.71 9.55 3.37
C TYR A 13 15.49 9.84 4.23
N THR A 14 14.37 10.14 3.57
CA THR A 14 13.04 10.15 4.17
C THR A 14 12.19 9.02 3.63
N ILE A 15 11.24 8.55 4.43
CA ILE A 15 10.22 7.60 3.98
C ILE A 15 8.85 8.29 4.04
N GLU A 16 8.10 8.16 2.97
CA GLU A 16 6.78 8.78 2.82
C GLU A 16 5.80 7.79 2.19
N HIS A 17 4.54 7.80 2.62
CA HIS A 17 3.51 6.99 1.95
C HIS A 17 3.28 7.52 0.53
N LEU A 18 2.97 6.61 -0.40
CA LEU A 18 2.77 6.92 -1.82
C LEU A 18 1.86 8.13 -2.04
N LEU A 19 0.75 8.22 -1.29
CA LEU A 19 -0.34 9.18 -1.50
C LEU A 19 -0.30 10.37 -0.54
N ASP A 20 0.73 10.49 0.31
CA ASP A 20 0.80 11.56 1.33
C ASP A 20 1.03 12.97 0.73
N SER A 21 1.62 13.07 -0.48
CA SER A 21 1.91 14.35 -1.14
C SER A 21 1.62 14.31 -2.64
N LYS A 22 1.15 15.44 -3.19
CA LYS A 22 1.00 15.62 -4.65
C LYS A 22 2.33 15.56 -5.39
N GLU A 23 3.42 15.98 -4.76
CA GLU A 23 4.77 15.93 -5.32
C GLU A 23 5.19 14.49 -5.64
N ASN A 24 4.65 13.50 -4.92
CA ASN A 24 4.95 12.10 -5.15
C ASN A 24 4.53 11.66 -6.55
N ALA A 25 3.37 12.13 -7.04
CA ALA A 25 2.90 11.80 -8.38
C ALA A 25 3.89 12.28 -9.45
N GLU A 26 4.39 13.51 -9.32
CA GLU A 26 5.37 14.09 -10.25
C GLU A 26 6.70 13.33 -10.21
N LEU A 27 7.17 12.96 -9.02
CA LEU A 27 8.39 12.17 -8.84
C LEU A 27 8.25 10.75 -9.40
N ILE A 28 7.08 10.13 -9.26
CA ILE A 28 6.80 8.78 -9.79
C ILE A 28 6.82 8.80 -11.31
N GLU A 29 6.25 9.81 -11.96
CA GLU A 29 6.28 9.95 -13.43
C GLU A 29 7.71 10.00 -13.97
N GLN A 30 8.59 10.68 -13.23
CA GLN A 30 10.02 10.84 -13.54
C GLN A 30 10.89 9.66 -13.09
N PHE A 31 10.35 8.72 -12.30
CA PHE A 31 11.11 7.59 -11.79
C PHE A 31 11.60 6.70 -12.92
N GLU A 32 12.90 6.44 -12.97
CA GLU A 32 13.50 5.58 -13.99
C GLU A 32 14.40 4.53 -13.36
N VAL A 33 14.40 3.35 -13.97
CA VAL A 33 15.23 2.22 -13.56
C VAL A 33 16.09 1.70 -14.71
N GLY A 34 17.14 0.95 -14.37
CA GLY A 34 18.02 0.31 -15.36
C GLY A 34 17.28 -0.65 -16.30
N LYS A 35 17.90 -0.96 -17.45
CA LYS A 35 17.30 -1.69 -18.59
C LYS A 35 16.63 -3.04 -18.25
N ASN A 36 17.02 -3.71 -17.17
CA ASN A 36 16.55 -5.05 -16.82
C ASN A 36 15.52 -5.10 -15.67
N VAL A 37 15.07 -3.94 -15.17
CA VAL A 37 14.19 -3.87 -13.99
C VAL A 37 12.93 -3.03 -14.25
N LYS A 38 12.54 -2.85 -15.52
CA LYS A 38 11.37 -2.05 -15.92
C LYS A 38 10.06 -2.45 -15.25
N GLY A 39 9.92 -3.69 -14.77
CA GLY A 39 8.78 -4.10 -13.96
C GLY A 39 8.58 -3.26 -12.69
N LEU A 40 9.67 -2.82 -12.04
CA LEU A 40 9.59 -1.97 -10.86
C LEU A 40 9.09 -0.56 -11.20
N GLU A 41 9.63 0.02 -12.28
CA GLU A 41 9.17 1.33 -12.78
C GLU A 41 7.70 1.27 -13.21
N ASN A 42 7.32 0.26 -13.98
CA ASN A 42 5.94 0.10 -14.44
C ASN A 42 4.98 -0.11 -13.26
N TYR A 43 5.36 -0.88 -12.26
CA TYR A 43 4.54 -1.07 -11.07
C TYR A 43 4.31 0.25 -10.34
N LEU A 44 5.39 0.99 -10.07
CA LEU A 44 5.28 2.25 -9.35
C LEU A 44 4.43 3.27 -10.13
N LYS A 45 4.64 3.40 -11.45
CA LYS A 45 3.93 4.37 -12.30
C LYS A 45 2.47 4.04 -12.58
N TYR A 46 2.13 2.76 -12.71
CA TYR A 46 0.84 2.37 -13.30
C TYR A 46 -0.01 1.45 -12.43
N VAL A 47 0.50 0.93 -11.31
CA VAL A 47 -0.21 -0.07 -10.48
C VAL A 47 -0.28 0.32 -9.01
N SER A 48 0.76 0.95 -8.47
CA SER A 48 0.90 1.17 -7.03
C SER A 48 -0.21 2.02 -6.40
N SER A 49 -0.70 3.05 -7.11
CA SER A 49 -1.80 3.90 -6.65
C SER A 49 -3.12 3.14 -6.59
N ASP A 50 -3.45 2.36 -7.63
CA ASP A 50 -4.66 1.54 -7.66
C ASP A 50 -4.63 0.48 -6.55
N ASP A 51 -3.47 -0.14 -6.31
CA ASP A 51 -3.30 -1.11 -5.22
C ASP A 51 -3.53 -0.48 -3.84
N GLU A 52 -3.14 0.78 -3.63
CA GLU A 52 -3.39 1.53 -2.39
C GLU A 52 -4.87 1.86 -2.21
N GLU A 53 -5.50 2.42 -3.24
CA GLU A 53 -6.92 2.81 -3.19
C GLU A 53 -7.84 1.61 -2.93
N ASN A 54 -7.46 0.43 -3.45
CA ASN A 54 -8.20 -0.81 -3.25
C ASN A 54 -7.75 -1.61 -2.00
N ASN A 55 -6.85 -1.06 -1.18
CA ASN A 55 -6.31 -1.71 0.02
C ASN A 55 -5.62 -3.06 -0.25
N PHE A 56 -5.06 -3.26 -1.45
CA PHE A 56 -4.29 -4.46 -1.80
C PHE A 56 -2.83 -4.37 -1.33
N SER A 57 -2.29 -3.16 -1.23
CA SER A 57 -0.93 -2.94 -0.76
C SER A 57 -0.78 -1.61 -0.05
N ARG A 58 0.24 -1.50 0.81
CA ARG A 58 0.75 -0.25 1.33
C ARG A 58 2.15 0.04 0.80
N THR A 59 2.28 1.03 -0.08
CA THR A 59 3.49 1.44 -0.77
C THR A 59 4.09 2.69 -0.13
N TYR A 60 5.40 2.66 0.04
CA TYR A 60 6.20 3.73 0.61
C TYR A 60 7.35 4.10 -0.32
N LEU A 61 7.58 5.39 -0.47
CA LEU A 61 8.67 5.99 -1.23
C LEU A 61 9.84 6.30 -0.29
N VAL A 62 11.04 5.94 -0.70
CA VAL A 62 12.28 6.33 -0.03
C VAL A 62 12.91 7.44 -0.86
N LYS A 63 12.95 8.66 -0.33
CA LYS A 63 13.45 9.85 -1.03
C LYS A 63 14.80 10.29 -0.46
N ASP A 64 15.70 10.70 -1.35
CA ASP A 64 16.95 11.32 -0.95
C ASP A 64 16.70 12.76 -0.44
N LYS A 65 17.21 13.09 0.75
CA LYS A 65 16.98 14.41 1.37
C LYS A 65 17.65 15.54 0.61
N THR A 66 18.74 15.26 -0.11
CA THR A 66 19.56 16.22 -0.85
C THR A 66 19.03 16.41 -2.26
N THR A 67 18.81 15.34 -3.03
CA THR A 67 18.33 15.47 -4.43
C THR A 67 16.82 15.59 -4.54
N LYS A 68 16.07 15.19 -3.49
CA LYS A 68 14.60 15.07 -3.49
C LYS A 68 14.04 14.01 -4.43
N GLU A 69 14.91 13.21 -5.05
CA GLU A 69 14.51 12.13 -5.96
C GLU A 69 14.13 10.86 -5.20
N ILE A 70 13.39 9.98 -5.86
CA ILE A 70 13.07 8.64 -5.35
C ILE A 70 14.31 7.75 -5.51
N ALA A 71 14.92 7.41 -4.38
CA ALA A 71 16.06 6.49 -4.34
C ALA A 71 15.61 5.02 -4.42
N SER A 72 14.45 4.70 -3.81
CA SER A 72 13.83 3.37 -3.87
C SER A 72 12.37 3.44 -3.41
N TYR A 73 11.65 2.33 -3.51
CA TYR A 73 10.32 2.18 -2.93
C TYR A 73 10.12 0.74 -2.44
N PHE A 74 9.15 0.53 -1.56
CA PHE A 74 8.72 -0.81 -1.17
C PHE A 74 7.21 -0.85 -0.95
N SER A 75 6.62 -2.02 -1.20
CA SER A 75 5.19 -2.25 -1.02
C SER A 75 4.96 -3.42 -0.07
N ILE A 76 4.12 -3.20 0.93
CA ILE A 76 3.70 -4.19 1.91
C ILE A 76 2.31 -4.66 1.51
N ARG A 77 2.19 -5.90 1.04
CA ARG A 77 0.88 -6.51 0.76
C ARG A 77 0.44 -7.31 1.97
N THR A 78 -0.77 -7.06 2.44
CA THR A 78 -1.41 -7.96 3.41
C THR A 78 -1.67 -9.29 2.73
N GLY A 79 -1.11 -10.37 3.28
CA GLY A 79 -1.40 -11.73 2.86
C GLY A 79 -2.79 -12.19 3.31
N LEU A 80 -2.90 -13.45 3.73
CA LEU A 80 -4.16 -14.00 4.24
C LEU A 80 -4.63 -13.27 5.51
N ILE A 81 -5.70 -12.49 5.38
CA ILE A 81 -6.45 -11.96 6.52
C ILE A 81 -7.58 -12.95 6.80
N THR A 82 -7.40 -13.82 7.80
CA THR A 82 -8.47 -14.73 8.24
C THR A 82 -9.46 -13.96 9.10
N MET A 83 -10.72 -13.90 8.68
CA MET A 83 -11.80 -13.47 9.55
C MET A 83 -12.19 -14.61 10.50
N GLN A 84 -12.45 -14.28 11.76
CA GLN A 84 -13.05 -15.24 12.68
C GLN A 84 -14.45 -15.59 12.16
N VAL A 85 -14.72 -16.88 11.99
CA VAL A 85 -16.07 -17.35 11.66
C VAL A 85 -16.96 -16.97 12.84
N GLN A 86 -17.86 -16.01 12.63
CA GLN A 86 -18.93 -15.76 13.59
C GLN A 86 -19.92 -16.91 13.43
N ASP A 87 -20.16 -17.66 14.50
CA ASP A 87 -21.19 -18.69 14.52
C ASP A 87 -22.54 -18.04 14.19
N VAL A 88 -22.99 -18.22 12.95
CA VAL A 88 -24.37 -17.92 12.57
C VAL A 88 -25.22 -18.96 13.29
N HIS A 89 -25.67 -18.62 14.50
CA HIS A 89 -26.78 -19.34 15.12
C HIS A 89 -27.97 -19.20 14.16
N GLN A 90 -28.21 -20.24 13.37
CA GLN A 90 -29.43 -20.40 12.61
C GLN A 90 -30.58 -20.44 13.62
N ASN A 91 -31.22 -19.30 13.85
CA ASN A 91 -32.60 -19.31 14.34
C ASN A 91 -33.47 -19.90 13.22
N LYS A 92 -33.57 -21.22 13.20
CA LYS A 92 -34.62 -21.94 12.48
C LYS A 92 -35.95 -21.59 13.15
N SER A 93 -36.55 -20.48 12.74
CA SER A 93 -37.99 -20.28 12.89
C SER A 93 -38.67 -21.09 11.80
N SER A 94 -38.92 -22.36 12.11
CA SER A 94 -39.79 -23.24 11.34
C SER A 94 -41.20 -22.66 11.32
N SER A 95 -41.61 -22.08 10.20
CA SER A 95 -43.03 -21.81 9.90
C SER A 95 -43.30 -22.13 8.44
N PHE A 96 -43.34 -23.42 8.11
CA PHE A 96 -44.14 -23.89 6.97
C PHE A 96 -45.60 -23.88 7.42
N SER A 97 -46.40 -22.96 6.89
CA SER A 97 -47.86 -23.09 6.88
C SER A 97 -48.28 -23.15 5.42
N TYR A 98 -48.69 -24.35 4.99
CA TYR A 98 -49.48 -24.52 3.77
C TYR A 98 -50.88 -23.97 4.03
N MET A 99 -51.32 -23.02 3.21
CA MET A 99 -52.71 -22.86 2.77
C MET A 99 -52.70 -22.45 1.30
#